data_AF-A0A956N8Y3-F1
#
_entry.id   AF-A0A956N8Y3-F1
#
_cell.length_a   1.000
_cell.length_b   1.000
_cell.length_c   1.000
_cell.angle_alpha   90.00
_cell.angle_beta   90.00
_cell.angle_gamma   90.00
#
_symmetry.space_group_name_H-M   'P 1'
#
loop_
_entity.id
_entity.type
_entity.pdbx_description
1 polymer ?
#
loop_
_entity_poly.entity_id
_entity_poly.type
_entity_poly.pdbx_seq_one_letter_code
_entity_poly.pdbx_strand_id
1 'polypeptide(L)'
;MIHDLGDGARLLRDVETFAFPRAAGGPAERRAAELVRERFESLGLPTEVETFRVGADGVRRLRLRAYGLVAAAIAIVALFPGHFGSGMVGVVTLLAVPLLSRWNRGIERFFEAGPPIESRNVIARRPGRGEGVPKVVFLAHMDSKSAALPTFVTVVVILAALAALIAG
;
A
#
# COMPACT_ATOMS: atom_id res chain seq x y z
N MET A 1 36.33 -1.05 -3.36
CA MET A 1 36.65 -0.34 -2.10
C MET A 1 35.35 -0.27 -1.32
N ILE A 2 35.06 -1.32 -0.54
CA ILE A 2 33.86 -1.42 0.29
C ILE A 2 34.22 -0.70 1.59
N HIS A 3 33.58 0.44 1.83
CA HIS A 3 33.80 1.24 3.02
C HIS A 3 33.42 0.47 4.28
N ASP A 4 34.32 0.58 5.26
CA ASP A 4 34.18 0.46 6.71
C ASP A 4 32.86 -0.10 7.29
N LEU A 5 32.95 -1.10 8.17
CA LEU A 5 31.83 -1.68 8.92
C LEU A 5 31.01 -0.62 9.69
N GLY A 6 31.60 0.56 9.97
CA GLY A 6 30.92 1.71 10.56
C GLY A 6 29.77 2.28 9.71
N ASP A 7 29.85 2.20 8.37
CA ASP A 7 28.78 2.67 7.49
C ASP A 7 27.57 1.73 7.52
N GLY A 8 27.79 0.42 7.66
CA GLY A 8 26.71 -0.57 7.78
C GLY A 8 25.89 -0.40 9.05
N ALA A 9 26.55 -0.18 10.19
CA ALA A 9 25.87 0.07 11.46
C ALA A 9 25.07 1.38 11.43
N ARG A 10 25.58 2.43 10.77
CA ARG A 10 24.84 3.68 10.56
C ARG A 10 23.60 3.45 9.68
N LEU A 11 23.75 2.74 8.57
CA LEU A 11 22.64 2.44 7.66
C LEU A 11 21.54 1.62 8.36
N LEU A 12 21.92 0.62 9.14
CA LEU A 12 20.96 -0.20 9.88
C LEU A 12 20.17 0.64 10.89
N ARG A 13 20.82 1.53 11.63
CA ARG A 13 20.14 2.46 12.55
C ARG A 13 19.18 3.39 11.83
N ASP A 14 19.56 3.90 10.66
CA ASP A 14 18.67 4.73 9.83
C ASP A 14 17.43 3.89 9.42
N VAL A 15 17.62 2.64 8.95
CA VAL A 15 16.52 1.72 8.61
C VAL A 15 15.60 1.42 9.79
N GLU A 16 16.16 1.09 10.96
CA GLU A 16 15.43 0.81 12.20
C GLU A 16 14.61 2.04 12.64
N THR A 17 15.19 3.23 12.53
CA THR A 17 14.51 4.49 12.85
C THR A 17 13.26 4.68 11.98
N PHE A 18 13.30 4.24 10.72
CA PHE A 18 12.15 4.31 9.82
C PHE A 18 11.22 3.09 9.91
N ALA A 19 11.53 2.04 10.65
CA ALA A 19 10.81 0.76 10.66
C ALA A 19 9.47 0.78 11.42
N PHE A 20 8.61 1.76 11.15
CA PHE A 20 7.26 1.88 11.70
C PHE A 20 6.20 2.04 10.59
N PRO A 21 4.93 1.67 10.86
CA PRO A 21 3.82 1.89 9.93
C PRO A 21 3.60 3.37 9.66
N ARG A 22 3.63 3.76 8.38
CA ARG A 22 3.62 5.14 7.91
C ARG A 22 2.69 5.26 6.71
N ALA A 23 1.40 5.03 6.98
CA ALA A 23 0.34 5.17 5.98
C ALA A 23 0.23 6.62 5.50
N ALA A 24 0.05 6.80 4.19
CA ALA A 24 -0.16 8.11 3.58
C ALA A 24 -1.29 8.90 4.27
N GLY A 25 -1.12 10.21 4.42
CA GLY A 25 -2.00 11.12 5.15
C GLY A 25 -1.89 11.07 6.68
N GLY A 26 -1.20 10.06 7.21
CA GLY A 26 -1.16 9.79 8.64
C GLY A 26 -0.17 10.66 9.43
N PRO A 27 -0.32 10.75 10.76
CA PRO A 27 0.69 11.37 11.63
C PRO A 27 2.08 10.73 11.49
N ALA A 28 2.12 9.41 11.27
CA ALA A 28 3.37 8.67 11.11
C ALA A 28 4.10 9.02 9.80
N GLU A 29 3.38 9.24 8.70
CA GLU A 29 4.00 9.74 7.46
C GLU A 29 4.60 11.13 7.68
N ARG A 30 3.88 12.03 8.36
CA ARG A 30 4.42 13.37 8.68
C ARG A 30 5.70 13.28 9.52
N ARG A 31 5.74 12.37 10.49
CA ARG A 31 6.95 12.09 11.27
C ARG A 31 8.08 11.55 10.41
N ALA A 32 7.79 10.62 9.50
CA ALA A 32 8.79 10.10 8.58
C ALA A 32 9.34 11.21 7.66
N ALA A 33 8.48 12.08 7.14
CA ALA A 33 8.87 13.23 6.32
C ALA A 33 9.84 14.14 7.08
N GLU A 34 9.54 14.41 8.34
CA GLU A 34 10.38 15.25 9.19
C GLU A 34 11.76 14.63 9.45
N LEU A 35 11.80 13.32 9.78
CA LEU A 35 13.07 12.60 9.98
C LEU A 35 13.92 12.60 8.70
N VAL A 36 13.32 12.42 7.53
CA VAL A 36 14.02 12.49 6.24
C VAL A 36 14.53 13.90 5.97
N ARG A 37 13.71 14.92 6.25
CA ARG A 37 14.08 16.34 6.10
C ARG A 37 15.28 16.70 6.98
N GLU A 38 15.19 16.42 8.28
CA GLU A 38 16.27 16.62 9.24
C GLU A 38 17.55 15.89 8.80
N ARG A 39 17.41 14.68 8.27
CA ARG A 39 18.56 13.92 7.78
C ARG A 39 19.24 14.59 6.59
N PHE A 40 18.47 15.03 5.59
CA PHE A 40 19.04 15.75 4.44
C PHE A 40 19.67 17.09 4.85
N GLU A 41 19.03 17.83 5.75
CA GLU A 41 19.55 19.09 6.28
C GLU A 41 20.85 18.89 7.08
N SER A 42 20.94 17.81 7.87
CA SER A 42 22.17 17.46 8.60
C SER A 42 23.36 17.15 7.67
N LEU A 43 23.08 16.81 6.41
CA LEU A 43 24.07 16.60 5.35
C LEU A 43 24.36 17.87 4.54
N GLY A 44 23.78 19.01 4.92
CA GLY A 44 23.95 20.28 4.21
C GLY A 44 23.22 20.35 2.86
N LEU A 45 22.17 19.54 2.67
CA LEU A 45 21.37 19.55 1.44
C LEU A 45 20.15 20.46 1.61
N PRO A 46 19.99 21.50 0.77
CA PRO A 46 18.74 22.23 0.63
C PRO A 46 17.58 21.28 0.40
N THR A 47 16.60 21.35 1.30
CA THR A 47 15.46 20.43 1.34
C THR A 47 14.16 21.22 1.30
N GLU A 48 13.20 20.77 0.49
CA GLU A 48 11.84 21.29 0.46
C GLU A 48 10.85 20.16 0.74
N VAL A 49 9.72 20.51 1.35
CA VAL A 49 8.60 19.60 1.55
C VAL A 49 7.49 20.03 0.60
N GLU A 50 7.16 19.16 -0.35
CA GLU A 50 6.06 19.37 -1.28
C GLU A 50 4.83 18.62 -0.76
N THR A 51 3.76 19.36 -0.46
CA THR A 51 2.47 18.79 -0.06
C THR A 51 1.61 18.52 -1.29
N PHE A 52 0.98 17.35 -1.35
CA PHE A 52 0.06 16.99 -2.41
C PHE A 52 -1.16 16.25 -1.85
N ARG A 53 -2.22 16.14 -2.65
CA ARG A 53 -3.49 15.54 -2.26
C ARG A 53 -3.71 14.20 -2.97
N VAL A 54 -4.04 13.17 -2.22
CA VAL A 54 -4.39 11.84 -2.76
C VAL A 54 -5.77 11.38 -2.30
N GLY A 55 -6.46 10.59 -3.12
CA GLY A 55 -7.76 10.03 -2.77
C GLY A 55 -7.65 8.98 -1.65
N ALA A 56 -8.39 9.16 -0.56
CA ALA A 56 -8.26 8.34 0.65
C ALA A 56 -9.35 7.27 0.81
N ASP A 57 -10.54 7.49 0.26
CA ASP A 57 -11.70 6.64 0.57
C ASP A 57 -11.74 5.34 -0.24
N GLY A 58 -10.94 5.20 -1.29
CA GLY A 58 -10.87 3.99 -2.10
C GLY A 58 -10.62 2.74 -1.28
N VAL A 59 -9.58 2.78 -0.45
CA VAL A 59 -9.16 1.64 0.36
C VAL A 59 -10.23 1.30 1.41
N ARG A 60 -10.81 2.31 2.07
CA ARG A 60 -11.87 2.11 3.08
C ARG A 60 -13.13 1.51 2.46
N ARG A 61 -13.61 2.07 1.34
CA ARG A 61 -14.80 1.57 0.63
C ARG A 61 -14.59 0.19 0.05
N LEU A 62 -13.40 -0.08 -0.51
CA LEU A 62 -13.05 -1.41 -0.99
C LEU A 62 -13.08 -2.43 0.14
N ARG A 63 -12.52 -2.10 1.32
CA ARG A 63 -12.53 -2.97 2.50
C ARG A 63 -13.98 -3.26 2.97
N LEU A 64 -14.84 -2.24 3.08
CA LEU A 64 -16.24 -2.43 3.46
C LEU A 64 -17.00 -3.31 2.46
N ARG A 65 -16.79 -3.12 1.16
CA ARG A 65 -17.40 -3.97 0.12
C ARG A 65 -16.88 -5.40 0.17
N ALA A 66 -15.57 -5.58 0.40
CA ALA A 66 -14.99 -6.92 0.55
C ALA A 66 -15.61 -7.66 1.74
N TYR A 67 -15.80 -7.00 2.90
CA TYR A 67 -16.51 -7.59 4.02
C TYR A 67 -17.98 -7.91 3.70
N GLY A 68 -18.66 -7.02 2.97
CA GLY A 68 -20.03 -7.28 2.50
C GLY A 68 -20.12 -8.50 1.59
N LEU A 69 -19.16 -8.69 0.66
CA LEU A 69 -19.10 -9.85 -0.22
C LEU A 69 -18.83 -11.15 0.56
N VAL A 70 -17.91 -11.13 1.52
CA VAL A 70 -17.64 -12.28 2.39
C VAL A 70 -18.87 -12.63 3.21
N ALA A 71 -19.55 -11.65 3.79
CA ALA A 71 -20.79 -11.87 4.55
C ALA A 71 -21.91 -12.46 3.66
N ALA A 72 -22.05 -11.96 2.42
CA ALA A 72 -23.00 -12.50 1.46
C ALA A 72 -22.68 -13.95 1.07
N ALA A 73 -21.40 -14.27 0.85
CA ALA A 73 -20.97 -15.63 0.56
C ALA A 73 -21.30 -16.58 1.72
N ILE A 74 -21.03 -16.18 2.96
CA ILE A 74 -21.40 -16.95 4.17
C ILE A 74 -22.92 -17.16 4.23
N ALA A 75 -23.71 -16.12 3.97
CA ALA A 75 -25.17 -16.22 3.97
C ALA A 75 -25.68 -17.19 2.89
N ILE A 76 -25.11 -17.19 1.69
CA ILE A 76 -25.47 -18.13 0.61
C ILE A 76 -25.17 -19.58 1.03
N VAL A 77 -23.99 -19.85 1.61
CA VAL A 77 -23.65 -21.19 2.11
C VAL A 77 -24.61 -21.63 3.22
N ALA A 78 -24.99 -20.71 4.12
CA ALA A 78 -25.92 -20.99 5.21
C ALA A 78 -27.35 -21.26 4.72
N LEU A 79 -27.80 -20.56 3.67
CA LEU A 79 -29.15 -20.70 3.11
C LEU A 79 -29.32 -21.90 2.18
N PHE A 80 -28.24 -22.37 1.56
CA PHE A 80 -28.23 -23.50 0.63
C PHE A 80 -27.27 -24.58 1.12
N PRO A 81 -27.59 -25.29 2.22
CA PRO A 81 -26.71 -26.29 2.79
C PRO A 81 -26.49 -27.45 1.80
N GLY A 82 -25.24 -27.84 1.61
CA GLY A 82 -24.81 -28.93 0.74
C GLY A 82 -23.94 -28.51 -0.44
N HIS A 83 -23.59 -29.49 -1.27
CA HIS A 83 -22.70 -29.43 -2.43
C HIS A 83 -23.01 -28.29 -3.42
N PHE A 84 -24.28 -27.93 -3.56
CA PHE A 84 -24.71 -26.87 -4.47
C PHE A 84 -24.29 -25.47 -4.00
N GLY A 85 -24.45 -25.16 -2.72
CA GLY A 85 -24.11 -23.85 -2.15
C GLY A 85 -22.61 -23.58 -2.16
N SER A 86 -21.80 -24.58 -1.78
CA SER A 86 -20.33 -24.48 -1.82
C SER A 86 -19.81 -24.36 -3.25
N GLY A 87 -20.36 -25.13 -4.20
CA GLY A 87 -20.03 -25.06 -5.62
C GLY A 87 -20.27 -23.67 -6.23
N MET A 88 -21.44 -23.08 -5.95
CA MET A 88 -21.76 -21.72 -6.43
C MET A 88 -20.82 -20.66 -5.88
N VAL A 89 -20.49 -20.71 -4.57
CA VAL A 89 -19.53 -19.77 -3.98
C VAL A 89 -18.13 -19.93 -4.58
N GLY A 90 -17.69 -21.16 -4.83
CA GLY A 90 -16.41 -21.43 -5.48
C GLY A 90 -16.34 -20.87 -6.90
N VAL A 91 -17.37 -21.09 -7.73
CA VAL A 91 -17.45 -20.54 -9.09
C VAL A 91 -17.46 -19.02 -9.09
N VAL A 92 -18.29 -18.39 -8.25
CA VAL A 92 -18.34 -16.91 -8.13
C VAL A 92 -16.99 -16.36 -7.70
N THR A 93 -16.31 -17.01 -6.75
CA THR A 93 -14.98 -16.60 -6.28
C THR A 93 -13.96 -16.70 -7.42
N LEU A 94 -13.93 -17.82 -8.15
CA LEU A 94 -13.01 -18.04 -9.27
C LEU A 94 -13.19 -17.00 -10.38
N LEU A 95 -14.43 -16.64 -10.72
CA LEU A 95 -14.75 -15.62 -11.72
C LEU A 95 -14.46 -14.20 -11.22
N ALA A 96 -14.60 -13.94 -9.92
CA ALA A 96 -14.33 -12.64 -9.32
C ALA A 96 -12.82 -12.32 -9.27
N VAL A 97 -11.95 -13.32 -9.06
CA VAL A 97 -10.48 -13.11 -8.98
C VAL A 97 -9.92 -12.33 -10.17
N PRO A 98 -10.09 -12.76 -11.44
CA PRO A 98 -9.53 -12.02 -12.58
C PRO A 98 -10.20 -10.65 -12.78
N LEU A 99 -11.49 -10.51 -12.45
CA LEU A 99 -12.22 -9.25 -12.54
C LEU A 99 -11.70 -8.21 -11.52
N LEU A 100 -11.36 -8.66 -10.32
CA LEU A 100 -10.82 -7.82 -9.24
C LEU A 100 -9.31 -7.63 -9.32
N SER A 101 -8.59 -8.51 -10.03
CA SER A 101 -7.14 -8.42 -10.22
C SER A 101 -6.73 -7.41 -11.30
N ARG A 102 -7.64 -7.04 -12.21
CA ARG A 102 -7.38 -6.04 -13.25
C ARG A 102 -7.71 -4.64 -12.74
N TRP A 103 -6.71 -3.79 -12.67
CA TRP A 103 -6.91 -2.36 -12.40
C TRP A 103 -7.68 -1.73 -13.56
N ASN A 104 -8.92 -1.29 -13.32
CA ASN A 104 -9.76 -0.66 -14.34
C ASN A 104 -10.08 0.79 -13.94
N ARG A 105 -10.35 1.65 -14.93
CA ARG A 105 -10.65 3.08 -14.72
C ARG A 105 -11.90 3.33 -13.86
N GLY A 106 -12.83 2.38 -13.81
CA GLY A 106 -13.99 2.47 -12.92
C GLY A 106 -13.60 2.36 -11.45
N ILE A 107 -12.68 1.44 -11.14
CA ILE A 107 -12.09 1.27 -9.82
C ILE A 107 -11.31 2.52 -9.43
N GLU A 108 -10.51 3.09 -10.33
CA GLU A 108 -9.75 4.34 -10.10
C GLU A 108 -10.64 5.49 -9.61
N ARG A 109 -11.80 5.73 -10.24
CA ARG A 109 -12.77 6.73 -9.78
C ARG A 109 -13.27 6.49 -8.35
N PHE A 110 -13.39 5.23 -7.93
CA PHE A 110 -13.75 4.91 -6.54
C PHE A 110 -12.61 5.20 -5.56
N PHE A 111 -11.35 5.11 -6.01
CA PHE A 111 -10.18 5.47 -5.23
C PHE A 111 -9.99 6.99 -5.12
N GLU A 112 -10.35 7.73 -6.16
CA GLU A 112 -10.32 9.19 -6.19
C GLU A 112 -11.48 9.83 -5.43
N ALA A 113 -12.62 9.16 -5.34
CA ALA A 113 -13.75 9.67 -4.60
C ALA A 113 -13.38 9.79 -3.11
N GLY A 114 -13.92 10.80 -2.42
CA GLY A 114 -13.72 11.04 -0.97
C GLY A 114 -12.95 12.33 -0.69
N PRO A 115 -12.89 12.78 0.57
CA PRO A 115 -12.04 13.91 0.92
C PRO A 115 -10.58 13.53 0.65
N PRO A 116 -9.82 14.36 -0.08
CA PRO A 116 -8.41 14.09 -0.32
C PRO A 116 -7.66 14.10 1.01
N ILE A 117 -6.74 13.16 1.18
CA ILE A 117 -5.73 13.22 2.24
C ILE A 117 -4.50 13.96 1.73
N GLU A 118 -3.86 14.71 2.62
CA GLU A 118 -2.61 15.42 2.33
C GLU A 118 -1.44 14.48 2.58
N SER A 119 -0.63 14.23 1.55
CA SER A 119 0.64 13.49 1.60
C SER A 119 1.80 14.44 1.29
N ARG A 120 3.04 13.98 1.49
CA ARG A 120 4.24 14.82 1.47
C ARG A 120 5.40 14.13 0.75
N ASN A 121 5.98 14.83 -0.22
CA ASN A 121 7.30 14.51 -0.75
C ASN A 121 8.35 15.32 0.00
N VAL A 122 9.52 14.72 0.24
CA VAL A 122 10.70 15.44 0.74
C VAL A 122 11.74 15.42 -0.37
N ILE A 123 12.10 16.60 -0.85
CA ILE A 123 12.96 16.77 -2.00
C ILE A 123 14.23 17.46 -1.54
N ALA A 124 15.35 16.76 -1.57
CA ALA A 124 16.66 17.33 -1.32
C ALA A 124 17.42 17.51 -2.64
N ARG A 125 18.09 18.66 -2.78
CA ARG A 125 18.88 18.98 -3.98
C ARG A 125 20.30 19.29 -3.57
N ARG A 126 21.28 18.64 -4.19
CA ARG A 126 22.66 19.08 -4.06
C ARG A 126 22.79 20.45 -4.74
N PRO A 127 23.34 21.48 -4.08
CA PRO A 127 23.62 22.75 -4.73
C PRO A 127 24.61 22.47 -5.87
N GLY A 128 24.19 22.72 -7.11
CA GLY A 128 24.83 22.15 -8.27
C GLY A 128 24.53 22.90 -9.56
N ARG A 129 25.55 22.91 -10.44
CA ARG A 129 25.80 23.77 -11.60
C ARG A 129 24.57 24.05 -12.47
N GLY A 130 24.49 25.29 -12.96
CA GLY A 130 23.34 25.95 -13.62
C GLY A 130 22.61 25.19 -14.74
N GLU A 131 21.67 25.87 -15.39
CA GLU A 131 20.83 25.27 -16.43
C GLU A 131 21.65 24.51 -17.50
N GLY A 132 21.15 23.34 -17.91
CA GLY A 132 21.78 22.52 -18.96
C GLY A 132 22.72 21.41 -18.49
N VAL A 133 23.02 21.30 -17.18
CA VAL A 133 23.83 20.18 -16.67
C VAL A 133 22.94 18.94 -16.44
N PRO A 134 23.37 17.73 -16.90
CA PRO A 134 22.66 16.49 -16.63
C PRO A 134 22.41 16.28 -15.13
N LYS A 135 21.19 15.83 -14.79
CA LYS A 135 20.75 15.59 -13.41
C LYS A 135 20.57 14.10 -13.17
N VAL A 136 21.01 13.62 -12.01
CA VAL A 136 20.71 12.27 -11.51
C VAL A 136 19.68 12.41 -10.40
N VAL A 137 18.56 11.69 -10.53
CA VAL A 137 17.46 11.71 -9.55
C VAL A 137 17.40 10.34 -8.87
N PHE A 138 17.54 10.33 -7.55
CA PHE A 138 17.30 9.17 -6.72
C PHE A 138 15.90 9.28 -6.13
N LEU A 139 15.10 8.21 -6.27
CA LEU A 139 13.72 8.19 -5.80
C LEU A 139 13.48 6.96 -4.92
N ALA A 140 12.82 7.19 -3.78
CA ALA A 140 12.37 6.14 -2.87
C ALA A 140 10.99 6.50 -2.33
N HIS A 141 10.12 5.51 -2.15
CA HIS A 141 8.85 5.70 -1.48
C HIS A 141 9.06 5.69 0.03
N MET A 142 8.47 6.67 0.70
CA MET A 142 8.55 6.79 2.15
C MET A 142 7.32 6.19 2.84
N ASP A 143 6.17 6.06 2.18
CA ASP A 143 5.00 5.47 2.80
C ASP A 143 5.14 3.94 2.94
N SER A 144 4.51 3.37 3.98
CA SER A 144 4.36 1.91 4.06
C SER A 144 3.11 1.52 3.31
N LYS A 145 3.20 0.48 2.48
CA LYS A 145 2.02 -0.08 1.81
C LYS A 145 0.96 -0.46 2.84
N SER A 146 -0.16 0.26 2.81
CA SER A 146 -1.37 -0.05 3.56
C SER A 146 -2.07 -1.26 2.94
N ALA A 147 -1.43 -2.43 2.95
CA ALA A 147 -2.09 -3.65 2.52
C ALA A 147 -3.20 -3.96 3.52
N ALA A 148 -4.45 -3.66 3.14
CA ALA A 148 -5.61 -3.83 3.99
C ALA A 148 -5.89 -5.30 4.34
N LEU A 149 -5.39 -6.23 3.54
CA LEU A 149 -5.40 -7.67 3.76
C LEU A 149 -3.97 -8.18 3.57
N PRO A 150 -3.36 -8.83 4.58
CA PRO A 150 -2.10 -9.54 4.38
C PRO A 150 -2.25 -10.50 3.21
N THR A 151 -1.24 -10.60 2.34
CA THR A 151 -1.22 -11.56 1.22
C THR A 151 -1.61 -12.98 1.67
N PHE A 152 -1.18 -13.35 2.88
CA PHE A 152 -1.56 -14.59 3.54
C PHE A 152 -3.07 -14.78 3.72
N VAL A 153 -3.82 -13.75 4.12
CA VAL A 153 -5.28 -13.85 4.29
C VAL A 153 -5.95 -14.09 2.94
N THR A 154 -5.50 -13.39 1.88
CA THR A 154 -5.99 -13.63 0.52
C THR A 154 -5.74 -15.07 0.08
N VAL A 155 -4.53 -15.60 0.34
CA VAL A 155 -4.17 -16.98 0.02
C VAL A 155 -5.03 -17.97 0.81
N VAL A 156 -5.22 -17.78 2.11
CA VAL A 156 -6.05 -18.65 2.96
C VAL A 156 -7.50 -18.66 2.48
N VAL A 157 -8.08 -17.50 2.14
CA VAL A 157 -9.45 -17.43 1.62
C VAL A 157 -9.56 -18.17 0.28
N ILE A 158 -8.59 -18.02 -0.62
CA ILE A 158 -8.56 -18.75 -1.89
C ILE A 158 -8.46 -20.26 -1.65
N LEU A 159 -7.55 -20.70 -0.78
CA LEU A 159 -7.38 -22.12 -0.46
C LEU A 159 -8.62 -22.71 0.21
N ALA A 160 -9.26 -21.98 1.12
CA ALA A 160 -10.50 -22.40 1.76
C ALA A 160 -11.65 -22.52 0.76
N ALA A 161 -11.77 -21.57 -0.18
CA ALA A 161 -12.75 -21.63 -1.26
C ALA A 161 -12.52 -22.83 -2.20
N LEU A 162 -11.25 -23.12 -2.53
CA LEU A 162 -10.89 -24.29 -3.34
C LEU A 162 -11.16 -25.60 -2.61
N ALA A 163 -10.82 -25.70 -1.32
CA ALA A 163 -11.09 -26.88 -0.51
C ALA A 163 -12.61 -27.14 -0.39
N ALA A 164 -13.41 -26.09 -0.20
CA ALA A 164 -14.86 -26.20 -0.18
C ALA A 164 -15.46 -26.62 -1.54
N LEU A 165 -14.80 -26.28 -2.66
CA LEU A 165 -15.18 -26.74 -4.00
C LEU A 165 -14.86 -28.23 -4.21
N ILE A 166 -13.74 -28.71 -3.69
CA ILE A 166 -13.28 -30.11 -3.88
C ILE A 166 -14.01 -31.09 -2.94
N ALA A 167 -14.27 -30.66 -1.70
CA ALA A 167 -15.00 -31.47 -0.71
C ALA A 167 -16.52 -31.39 -0.89
N GLY A 168 -16.97 -30.43 -1.72
CA GLY A 168 -18.35 -30.23 -2.10
C GLY A 168 -18.74 -30.96 -3.37
#